data_AF-A0A7C1IAA4-F1
#
_entry.id   AF-A0A7C1IAA4-F1
#
_cell.length_a   1.000
_cell.length_b   1.000
_cell.length_c   1.000
_cell.angle_alpha   90.00
_cell.angle_beta   90.00
_cell.angle_gamma   90.00
#
_symmetry.space_group_name_H-M   'P 1'
#
loop_
_entity.id
_entity.type
_entity.pdbx_description
1 polymer ?
#
loop_
_entity_poly.entity_id
_entity_poly.type
_entity_poly.pdbx_seq_one_letter_code
_entity_poly.pdbx_strand_id
1 'polypeptide(L)'
;MAIRRRLNAAVDLLSLLSFVPVAVSGGILFFVFSNGGFQGGRNPLYQDAFLGLSRNDWIAVHDYGGMAFIVLMGVHIALHWRYFWHINRYLGRAKEREPGGAE
;
A
#
# COMPACT_ATOMS: atom_id res chain seq x y z
N MET A 1 -16.31 -12.08 -21.36
CA MET A 1 -14.85 -11.94 -21.10
C MET A 1 -14.37 -10.49 -20.97
N ALA A 2 -14.82 -9.55 -21.81
CA ALA A 2 -14.34 -8.15 -21.77
C ALA A 2 -14.62 -7.41 -20.45
N ILE A 3 -15.81 -7.62 -19.86
CA ILE A 3 -16.23 -6.94 -18.62
C ILE A 3 -15.33 -7.30 -17.43
N ARG A 4 -15.04 -8.59 -17.23
CA ARG A 4 -14.17 -9.03 -16.12
C ARG A 4 -12.75 -8.48 -16.23
N ARG A 5 -12.19 -8.39 -17.46
CA ARG A 5 -10.87 -7.78 -17.68
C ARG A 5 -10.86 -6.29 -17.37
N ARG A 6 -11.93 -5.57 -17.75
CA ARG A 6 -12.11 -4.14 -17.42
C ARG A 6 -12.24 -3.92 -15.92
N LEU A 7 -13.00 -4.76 -15.21
CA LEU A 7 -13.14 -4.70 -13.75
C LEU A 7 -11.81 -4.93 -13.04
N ASN A 8 -11.05 -5.95 -13.43
CA ASN A 8 -9.72 -6.20 -12.87
C ASN A 8 -8.80 -4.99 -13.09
N ALA A 9 -8.70 -4.49 -14.32
CA ALA A 9 -7.87 -3.32 -14.63
C ALA A 9 -8.30 -2.06 -13.87
N ALA A 10 -9.59 -1.85 -13.67
CA ALA A 10 -10.11 -0.73 -12.89
C ALA A 10 -9.74 -0.86 -11.40
N VAL A 11 -9.94 -2.03 -10.79
CA VAL A 11 -9.57 -2.27 -9.39
C VAL A 11 -8.07 -2.11 -9.18
N ASP A 12 -7.24 -2.62 -10.10
CA ASP A 12 -5.78 -2.49 -10.02
C ASP A 12 -5.34 -1.02 -10.12
N LEU A 13 -5.91 -0.28 -11.09
CA LEU A 13 -5.62 1.14 -11.27
C LEU A 13 -6.07 1.99 -10.09
N LEU A 14 -7.27 1.74 -9.55
CA LEU A 14 -7.78 2.44 -8.38
C LEU A 14 -6.98 2.12 -7.13
N SER A 15 -6.54 0.87 -6.97
CA SER A 15 -5.64 0.46 -5.87
C SER A 15 -4.31 1.20 -5.97
N LEU A 16 -3.73 1.29 -7.17
CA LEU A 16 -2.49 2.04 -7.39
C LEU A 16 -2.68 3.55 -7.12
N LEU A 17 -3.79 4.13 -7.58
CA LEU A 17 -4.07 5.55 -7.40
C LEU A 17 -4.30 5.91 -5.92
N SER A 18 -4.97 5.05 -5.16
CA SER A 18 -5.18 5.25 -3.72
C SER A 18 -3.93 4.96 -2.89
N PHE A 19 -3.05 4.07 -3.36
CA PHE A 19 -1.75 3.83 -2.72
C PHE A 19 -0.86 5.08 -2.70
N VAL A 20 -0.82 5.86 -3.78
CA VAL A 20 0.05 7.06 -3.89
C VAL A 20 -0.16 8.07 -2.76
N PRO A 21 -1.36 8.62 -2.50
CA PRO A 21 -1.56 9.58 -1.43
C PRO A 21 -1.30 8.98 -0.05
N VAL A 22 -1.59 7.69 0.16
CA VAL A 22 -1.30 6.97 1.42
C VAL A 22 0.19 6.84 1.65
N ALA A 23 0.95 6.43 0.63
CA ALA A 23 2.40 6.29 0.70
C ALA A 23 3.09 7.64 0.91
N VAL A 24 2.64 8.69 0.20
CA VAL A 24 3.19 10.04 0.35
C VAL A 24 2.89 10.62 1.74
N SER A 25 1.63 10.58 2.18
CA SER A 25 1.25 11.07 3.51
C SER A 25 1.91 10.27 4.63
N GLY A 26 1.97 8.95 4.51
CA GLY A 26 2.64 8.07 5.47
C GLY A 26 4.15 8.32 5.51
N GLY A 27 4.78 8.51 4.36
CA GLY A 27 6.18 8.91 4.26
C GLY A 27 6.43 10.28 4.90
N ILE A 28 5.58 11.27 4.66
CA ILE A 28 5.69 12.59 5.31
C ILE A 28 5.54 12.45 6.82
N LEU A 29 4.53 11.71 7.31
CA LEU A 29 4.36 11.43 8.74
C LEU A 29 5.58 10.71 9.34
N PHE A 30 6.20 9.81 8.58
CA PHE A 30 7.35 9.03 9.02
C PHE A 30 8.71 9.73 8.87
N PHE A 31 8.89 10.68 7.96
CA PHE A 31 10.18 11.34 7.75
C PHE A 31 10.19 12.77 8.28
N VAL A 32 9.07 13.49 8.16
CA VAL A 32 8.93 14.88 8.61
C VAL A 32 8.45 14.94 10.06
N PHE A 33 7.47 14.11 10.43
CA PHE A 33 6.81 14.18 11.74
C PHE A 33 7.20 13.03 12.72
N SER A 34 8.17 12.17 12.37
CA SER A 34 8.54 10.96 13.15
C SER A 34 9.54 11.20 14.28
N ASN A 35 10.19 12.37 14.33
CA ASN A 35 11.09 12.74 15.45
C ASN A 35 10.33 13.06 16.76
N GLY A 36 9.13 12.50 16.93
CA GLY A 36 8.13 12.73 17.97
C GLY A 36 7.90 11.63 18.96
N GLY A 37 8.90 11.35 19.79
CA GLY A 37 8.82 10.37 20.86
C GLY A 37 7.57 10.48 21.74
N PHE A 38 7.06 9.31 22.14
CA PHE A 38 6.40 8.98 23.41
C PHE A 38 5.56 10.06 24.13
N GLN A 39 4.82 10.93 23.43
CA GLN A 39 3.91 11.90 24.07
C GLN A 39 2.92 12.61 23.12
N GLY A 40 2.53 11.97 22.02
CA GLY A 40 1.37 12.42 21.24
C GLY A 40 1.43 13.84 20.67
N GLY A 41 2.62 14.38 20.39
CA GLY A 41 2.77 15.68 19.72
C GLY A 41 2.62 16.93 20.61
N ARG A 42 2.74 16.82 21.94
CA ARG A 42 2.67 17.98 22.87
C ARG A 42 4.01 18.70 23.08
N ASN A 43 4.95 18.61 22.14
CA ASN A 43 6.23 19.29 22.28
C ASN A 43 6.23 20.57 21.42
N PRO A 44 6.45 21.77 22.00
CA PRO A 44 6.41 23.05 21.30
C PRO A 44 7.51 23.28 20.25
N LEU A 45 8.50 22.39 20.13
CA LEU A 45 9.60 22.49 19.16
C LEU A 45 9.32 21.75 17.83
N TYR A 46 8.07 21.34 17.60
CA TYR A 46 7.71 20.51 16.46
C TYR A 46 7.36 21.37 15.26
N GLN A 47 7.71 20.88 14.07
CA GLN A 47 7.20 21.43 12.83
C GLN A 47 5.68 21.22 12.84
N ASP A 48 4.92 22.25 13.20
CA ASP A 48 3.46 22.15 13.30
C ASP A 48 2.78 22.03 11.93
N ALA A 49 3.49 22.41 10.87
CA ALA A 49 3.01 22.34 9.49
C ALA A 49 4.11 21.94 8.49
N PHE A 50 3.71 21.19 7.47
CA PHE A 50 4.52 20.86 6.30
C PHE A 50 3.69 21.11 5.05
N LEU A 51 4.25 21.89 4.10
CA LEU A 51 3.55 22.35 2.89
C LEU A 51 2.23 23.09 3.18
N GLY A 52 2.20 23.86 4.28
CA GLY A 52 1.00 24.61 4.70
C GLY A 52 -0.11 23.76 5.32
N LEU A 53 0.11 22.46 5.49
CA LEU A 53 -0.82 21.53 6.14
C LEU A 53 -0.27 21.09 7.49
N SER A 54 -1.14 21.01 8.49
CA SER A 54 -0.75 20.54 9.82
C SER A 54 -0.48 19.03 9.83
N ARG A 55 0.19 18.55 10.87
CA ARG A 55 0.34 17.10 11.10
C ARG A 55 -1.00 16.36 11.08
N ASN A 56 -2.04 16.96 11.65
CA ASN A 56 -3.37 16.35 11.70
C ASN A 56 -4.03 16.26 10.33
N ASP A 57 -3.78 17.23 9.45
CA ASP A 57 -4.26 17.18 8.06
C ASP A 57 -3.59 16.04 7.29
N TRP A 58 -2.29 15.85 7.48
CA TRP A 58 -1.54 14.72 6.91
C TRP A 58 -2.04 13.37 7.44
N ILE A 59 -2.38 13.28 8.73
CA ILE A 59 -3.01 12.09 9.32
C ILE A 59 -4.38 11.84 8.69
N ALA A 60 -5.22 12.86 8.57
CA ALA A 60 -6.54 12.70 7.96
C ALA A 60 -6.43 12.19 6.52
N VAL A 61 -5.54 12.77 5.71
CA VAL A 61 -5.28 12.29 4.33
C VAL A 61 -4.80 10.83 4.33
N HIS A 62 -3.91 10.47 5.25
CA HIS A 62 -3.40 9.10 5.36
C HIS A 62 -4.49 8.10 5.75
N ASP A 63 -5.29 8.43 6.77
CA ASP A 63 -6.30 7.53 7.33
C ASP A 63 -7.47 7.31 6.35
N TYR A 64 -8.01 8.39 5.78
CA TYR A 64 -9.11 8.28 4.80
C TYR A 64 -8.64 7.62 3.50
N GLY A 65 -7.45 7.99 3.01
CA GLY A 65 -6.84 7.32 1.86
C GLY A 65 -6.57 5.84 2.13
N GLY A 66 -6.08 5.53 3.34
CA GLY A 66 -5.74 4.19 3.79
C GLY A 66 -6.97 3.30 3.88
N MET A 67 -8.08 3.83 4.40
CA MET A 67 -9.36 3.11 4.44
C MET A 67 -9.85 2.74 3.04
N ALA A 68 -9.83 3.70 2.10
CA ALA A 68 -10.19 3.43 0.70
C ALA A 68 -9.27 2.38 0.07
N PHE A 69 -7.95 2.49 0.31
CA PHE A 69 -6.96 1.54 -0.18
C PHE A 69 -7.17 0.13 0.40
N ILE A 70 -7.47 -0.01 1.69
CA ILE A 70 -7.74 -1.32 2.32
C ILE A 70 -8.93 -2.01 1.67
N VAL A 71 -10.03 -1.28 1.43
CA VAL A 71 -11.22 -1.83 0.76
C VAL A 71 -10.87 -2.29 -0.66
N LEU A 72 -10.18 -1.44 -1.44
CA LEU A 72 -9.75 -1.77 -2.80
C LEU A 72 -8.79 -2.96 -2.84
N MET A 73 -7.84 -3.02 -1.90
CA MET A 73 -6.89 -4.12 -1.77
C MET A 73 -7.60 -5.44 -1.40
N GLY A 74 -8.61 -5.40 -0.53
CA GLY A 74 -9.44 -6.57 -0.23
C GLY A 74 -10.15 -7.12 -1.48
N VAL A 75 -10.73 -6.23 -2.29
CA VAL A 75 -11.35 -6.61 -3.58
C VAL A 75 -10.30 -7.15 -4.56
N HIS A 76 -9.14 -6.48 -4.67
CA HIS A 76 -8.03 -6.94 -5.51
C HIS A 76 -7.59 -8.36 -5.14
N ILE A 77 -7.33 -8.63 -3.87
CA ILE A 77 -6.93 -9.97 -3.40
C ILE A 77 -8.01 -11.01 -3.73
N ALA A 78 -9.29 -10.70 -3.50
CA ALA A 78 -10.39 -11.59 -3.82
C ALA A 78 -10.46 -11.92 -5.33
N LEU A 79 -10.25 -10.93 -6.20
CA LEU A 79 -10.21 -11.13 -7.66
C LEU A 79 -9.01 -11.98 -8.10
N HIS A 80 -7.88 -11.84 -7.41
CA HIS A 80 -6.62 -12.54 -7.70
C HIS A 80 -6.41 -13.82 -6.88
N TRP A 81 -7.40 -14.23 -6.07
CA TRP A 81 -7.29 -15.39 -5.17
C TRP A 81 -6.82 -16.68 -5.87
N ARG A 82 -7.34 -16.96 -7.07
CA ARG A 82 -6.92 -18.13 -7.87
C ARG A 82 -5.46 -18.04 -8.30
N TYR A 83 -4.97 -16.84 -8.62
CA TYR A 83 -3.56 -16.64 -8.96
C TYR A 83 -2.68 -16.96 -7.75
N PHE A 84 -2.99 -16.43 -6.56
CA PHE A 84 -2.24 -16.72 -5.34
C PHE A 84 -2.23 -18.22 -5.00
N TRP A 85 -3.33 -18.94 -5.23
CA TRP A 85 -3.36 -20.37 -4.97
C TRP A 85 -2.44 -21.18 -5.92
N HIS A 86 -2.35 -20.76 -7.19
CA HIS A 86 -1.50 -21.42 -8.17
C HIS A 86 -0.05 -20.88 -8.21
N ILE A 87 0.24 -19.73 -7.58
CA ILE A 87 1.57 -19.09 -7.63
C ILE A 87 2.67 -20.02 -7.10
N ASN A 88 2.36 -20.84 -6.09
CA ASN A 88 3.30 -21.79 -5.49
C ASN A 88 3.79 -22.83 -6.53
N ARG A 89 2.91 -23.24 -7.45
CA ARG A 89 3.29 -24.15 -8.55
C ARG A 89 4.26 -23.51 -9.54
N TYR A 90 4.15 -22.19 -9.75
CA TYR A 90 5.01 -21.47 -10.69
C TYR A 90 6.37 -21.15 -10.08
N LEU A 91 6.41 -20.82 -8.78
CA LEU A 91 7.66 -20.63 -8.04
C LEU A 91 8.43 -21.96 -7.85
N GLY A 92 7.73 -23.06 -7.57
CA GLY A 92 8.35 -24.39 -7.48
C GLY A 92 9.01 -24.85 -8.79
N ARG A 93 8.37 -24.60 -9.93
CA ARG A 93 8.94 -24.91 -11.26
C ARG A 93 10.11 -24.01 -11.66
N ALA A 94 10.28 -22.83 -11.03
CA ALA A 94 11.47 -22.00 -11.23
C ALA A 94 12.68 -22.63 -10.52
N LYS A 95 12.47 -23.20 -9.33
CA LYS A 95 13.51 -23.88 -8.55
C LYS A 95 14.02 -25.18 -9.21
N GLU A 96 13.13 -25.94 -9.85
CA GLU A 96 13.49 -27.17 -10.59
C GLU A 96 14.30 -26.91 -11.88
N ARG A 97 14.32 -25.66 -12.37
CA ARG A 97 15.07 -25.27 -13.57
C ARG A 97 16.47 -24.71 -13.28
N GLU A 98 16.85 -24.61 -12.00
CA GLU A 98 18.22 -24.30 -11.64
C GLU A 98 19.10 -25.56 -11.82
N PRO A 99 20.26 -25.46 -12.48
CA PRO A 99 21.05 -26.61 -12.96
C PRO A 99 21.81 -27.38 -11.85
N GLY A 100 21.28 -27.45 -10.64
CA GLY A 100 21.88 -28.15 -9.50
C GLY A 100 21.02 -29.27 -8.88
N GLY A 101 19.88 -29.63 -9.47
CA GLY A 101 18.95 -30.64 -8.95
C GLY A 101 19.12 -32.06 -9.53
N ALA A 102 20.24 -32.36 -10.19
CA ALA A 102 20.49 -33.61 -10.88
C ALA A 102 21.79 -34.31 -10.45
N GLU A 103 22.07 -34.33 -9.14
CA GLU A 103 23.06 -35.22 -8.53
C GLU A 103 22.39 -36.27 -7.65
#